data_AF-A0A960XQT1-F1
#
_entry.id   AF-A0A960XQT1-F1
#
_cell.length_a   1.000
_cell.length_b   1.000
_cell.length_c   1.000
_cell.angle_alpha   90.00
_cell.angle_beta   90.00
_cell.angle_gamma   90.00
#
_symmetry.space_group_name_H-M   'P 1'
#
loop_
_entity.id
_entity.type
_entity.pdbx_description
1 polymer ?
#
loop_
_entity_poly.entity_id
_entity_poly.type
_entity_poly.pdbx_seq_one_letter_code
_entity_poly.pdbx_strand_id
1 'polypeptide(L)'
;MFTPKWKKEALHLAKAGRKFVAYKRDLLKPDRIDEIESRRSDLLAAVKSGDKPAVAEASKQLRTTCENSLPHEKPLGWLEENVEVMFVAIVIALGLRAYYLQPFRIPTGSMQPTLNGIIGTPLPEEEWPSFPQRMIEKVTRGRSYVKIVNDEDRRIAFTPQG
;
A
#
# COMPACT_ATOMS: atom_id res chain seq x y z
N MET A 1 -12.58 26.90 -15.75
CA MET A 1 -12.22 26.56 -17.15
C MET A 1 -11.15 25.47 -17.13
N PHE A 2 -11.41 24.29 -17.69
CA PHE A 2 -10.46 23.17 -17.66
C PHE A 2 -9.33 23.41 -18.67
N THR A 3 -8.09 23.60 -18.19
CA THR A 3 -6.92 23.64 -19.06
C THR A 3 -6.75 22.28 -19.74
N PRO A 4 -6.57 22.21 -21.07
CA PRO A 4 -6.40 20.94 -21.76
C PRO A 4 -5.14 20.20 -21.26
N LYS A 5 -5.19 18.87 -21.24
CA LYS A 5 -4.16 17.99 -20.66
C LYS A 5 -2.76 18.33 -21.18
N TRP A 6 -2.61 18.52 -22.49
CA TRP A 6 -1.33 18.85 -23.14
C TRP A 6 -0.72 20.18 -22.65
N LYS A 7 -1.54 21.20 -22.38
CA LYS A 7 -1.05 22.48 -21.80
C LYS A 7 -0.56 22.26 -20.37
N LYS A 8 -1.27 21.46 -19.58
CA LYS A 8 -0.85 21.12 -18.21
C LYS A 8 0.49 20.39 -18.21
N GLU A 9 0.63 19.37 -19.06
CA GLU A 9 1.88 18.60 -19.19
C GLU A 9 3.06 19.50 -19.59
N ALA A 10 2.88 20.38 -20.58
CA ALA A 10 3.91 21.32 -20.99
C ALA A 10 4.29 22.32 -19.88
N LEU A 11 3.32 22.84 -19.12
CA LEU A 11 3.60 23.71 -17.97
C LEU A 11 4.30 22.97 -16.82
N HIS A 12 3.93 21.71 -16.56
CA HIS A 12 4.63 20.86 -15.60
C HIS A 12 6.08 20.62 -16.03
N LEU A 13 6.32 20.39 -17.32
CA LEU A 13 7.66 20.24 -17.87
C LEU A 13 8.50 21.52 -17.74
N ALA A 14 7.94 22.68 -18.08
CA ALA A 14 8.60 23.98 -17.89
C ALA A 14 8.93 24.26 -16.41
N LYS A 15 8.06 23.82 -15.48
CA LYS A 15 8.33 23.89 -14.04
C LYS A 15 9.41 22.91 -13.61
N ALA A 16 9.43 21.70 -14.16
CA ALA A 16 10.45 20.70 -13.90
C ALA A 16 11.83 21.18 -14.38
N GLY A 17 11.94 21.76 -15.58
CA GLY A 17 13.19 22.35 -16.08
C GLY A 17 13.74 23.45 -15.17
N ARG A 18 12.88 24.34 -14.66
CA ARG A 18 13.29 25.35 -13.65
C ARG A 18 13.83 24.70 -12.37
N LYS A 19 13.15 23.66 -11.87
CA LYS A 19 13.59 22.93 -10.68
C LYS A 19 14.91 22.22 -10.91
N PHE A 20 15.10 21.61 -12.08
CA PHE A 20 16.33 20.93 -12.47
C PHE A 20 17.53 21.89 -12.40
N VAL A 21 17.42 23.06 -13.05
CA VAL A 21 18.47 24.10 -12.97
C VAL A 21 18.71 24.54 -11.53
N ALA A 22 17.65 24.74 -10.73
CA ALA A 22 17.79 25.16 -9.34
C ALA A 22 18.46 24.10 -8.45
N TYR A 23 18.18 22.82 -8.66
CA TYR A 23 18.72 21.72 -7.86
C TYR A 23 20.14 21.29 -8.26
N LYS A 24 20.54 21.61 -9.50
CA LYS A 24 21.82 21.16 -10.10
C LYS A 24 22.70 22.33 -10.54
N ARG A 25 22.43 23.54 -10.06
CA ARG A 25 23.10 24.78 -10.51
C ARG A 25 24.61 24.73 -10.28
N ASP A 26 25.03 24.05 -9.23
CA ASP A 26 26.42 23.81 -8.83
C ASP A 26 27.15 22.81 -9.74
N LEU A 27 26.41 21.88 -10.36
CA LEU A 27 26.95 20.84 -11.24
C LEU A 27 26.90 21.22 -12.72
N LEU A 28 26.03 22.16 -13.10
CA LEU A 28 25.82 22.57 -14.48
C LEU A 28 26.82 23.66 -14.92
N LYS A 29 27.33 23.53 -16.15
CA LYS A 29 28.11 24.60 -16.80
C LYS A 29 27.19 25.80 -17.11
N PRO A 30 27.68 27.05 -17.03
CA PRO A 30 26.87 28.24 -17.29
C PRO A 30 26.19 28.23 -18.67
N ASP A 31 26.92 27.83 -19.73
CA ASP A 31 26.37 27.73 -21.09
C ASP A 31 25.15 26.80 -21.19
N ARG A 32 25.13 25.73 -20.38
CA ARG A 32 24.01 24.77 -20.35
C ARG A 32 22.81 25.31 -19.59
N ILE A 33 23.06 26.12 -18.55
CA ILE A 33 21.98 26.79 -17.81
C ILE A 33 21.24 27.73 -18.77
N ASP A 34 21.97 28.55 -19.52
CA ASP A 34 21.40 29.49 -20.48
C ASP A 34 20.64 28.75 -21.60
N GLU A 35 21.18 27.63 -22.09
CA GLU A 35 20.50 26.78 -23.07
C GLU A 35 19.16 26.24 -22.52
N ILE A 36 19.14 25.69 -21.31
CA ILE A 36 17.91 25.15 -20.68
C ILE A 36 16.89 26.27 -20.44
N GLU A 37 17.33 27.44 -19.98
CA GLU A 37 16.45 28.59 -19.76
C GLU A 37 15.84 29.11 -21.07
N SER A 38 16.63 29.18 -22.15
CA SER A 38 16.15 29.54 -23.49
C SER A 38 15.09 28.55 -23.99
N ARG A 39 15.36 27.24 -23.92
CA ARG A 39 14.39 26.20 -24.34
C ARG A 39 13.12 26.22 -23.50
N ARG A 40 13.24 26.56 -22.22
CA ARG A 40 12.09 26.75 -21.33
C ARG A 40 11.25 27.96 -21.74
N SER A 41 11.86 29.09 -22.12
CA SER A 41 11.11 30.24 -22.64
C SER A 41 10.41 29.92 -23.96
N ASP A 42 11.06 29.17 -24.86
CA ASP A 42 10.47 28.73 -26.12
C ASP A 42 9.23 27.86 -25.90
N LEU A 43 9.31 26.91 -24.96
CA LEU A 43 8.18 26.07 -24.57
C LEU A 43 7.01 26.90 -24.02
N LEU A 44 7.29 27.89 -23.17
CA LEU A 44 6.25 28.76 -22.63
C LEU A 44 5.61 29.63 -23.73
N ALA A 45 6.40 30.11 -24.68
CA ALA A 45 5.90 30.86 -25.84
C ALA A 45 5.00 29.98 -26.73
N ALA A 46 5.40 28.74 -26.99
CA ALA A 46 4.61 27.77 -27.76
C ALA A 46 3.29 27.38 -27.04
N VAL A 47 3.31 27.25 -25.71
CA VAL A 47 2.08 27.01 -24.93
C VAL A 47 1.12 28.19 -25.02
N LYS A 48 1.66 29.42 -25.07
CA LYS A 48 0.88 30.66 -25.20
C LYS A 48 0.29 30.83 -26.60
N SER A 49 1.04 30.48 -27.66
CA SER A 49 0.55 30.50 -29.05
C SER A 49 -0.53 29.45 -29.30
N GLY A 50 -0.60 28.39 -28.48
CA GLY A 50 -1.64 27.38 -28.56
C GLY A 50 -1.37 26.29 -29.60
N ASP A 51 -0.17 26.28 -30.18
CA ASP A 51 0.21 25.35 -31.25
C ASP A 51 0.70 24.01 -30.70
N LYS A 52 -0.14 22.98 -30.82
CA LYS A 52 0.09 21.64 -30.25
C LYS A 52 1.35 20.94 -30.79
N PRO A 53 1.60 20.86 -32.11
CA PRO A 53 2.84 20.28 -32.64
C PRO A 53 4.08 21.04 -32.19
N ALA A 54 4.06 22.38 -32.21
CA ALA A 54 5.19 23.18 -31.74
C ALA A 54 5.49 22.93 -30.24
N VAL A 55 4.46 22.77 -29.41
CA VAL A 55 4.61 22.44 -27.99
C VAL A 55 5.22 21.05 -27.79
N ALA A 56 4.86 20.08 -28.62
CA ALA A 56 5.42 18.73 -28.55
C ALA A 56 6.91 18.71 -28.91
N GLU A 57 7.31 19.40 -29.98
CA GLU A 57 8.70 19.55 -30.39
C GLU A 57 9.53 20.31 -29.35
N ALA A 58 9.03 21.46 -28.87
CA ALA A 58 9.70 22.23 -27.82
C ALA A 58 9.84 21.42 -26.51
N SER A 59 8.83 20.62 -26.16
CA SER A 59 8.88 19.73 -24.99
C SER A 59 9.94 18.65 -25.14
N LYS A 60 10.08 18.07 -26.35
CA LYS A 60 11.10 17.09 -26.65
C LYS A 60 12.50 17.69 -26.56
N GLN A 61 12.71 18.86 -27.16
CA GLN A 61 13.98 19.58 -27.10
C GLN A 61 14.39 19.89 -25.66
N LEU A 62 13.48 20.44 -24.84
CA LEU A 62 13.77 20.75 -23.44
C LEU A 62 14.13 19.50 -22.64
N ARG A 63 13.44 18.37 -22.85
CA ARG A 63 13.77 17.09 -22.20
C ARG A 63 15.16 16.61 -22.59
N THR A 64 15.44 16.55 -23.90
CA THR A 64 16.73 16.09 -24.41
C THR A 64 17.88 16.96 -23.93
N THR A 65 17.71 18.29 -23.86
CA THR A 65 18.73 19.16 -23.28
C THR A 65 18.96 18.83 -21.81
N CYS A 66 17.91 18.73 -20.99
CA CYS A 66 18.04 18.39 -19.56
C CYS A 66 18.70 17.01 -19.33
N GLU A 67 18.28 15.98 -20.07
CA GLU A 67 18.83 14.61 -19.96
C GLU A 67 20.33 14.57 -20.32
N ASN A 68 20.74 15.29 -21.37
CA ASN A 68 22.15 15.34 -21.78
C ASN A 68 23.01 16.29 -20.94
N SER A 69 22.40 17.08 -20.04
CA SER A 69 23.12 18.07 -19.23
C SER A 69 24.01 17.44 -18.17
N LEU A 70 23.63 16.25 -17.67
CA LEU A 70 24.31 15.53 -16.58
C LEU A 70 24.51 14.05 -16.93
N PRO A 71 25.44 13.73 -17.86
CA PRO A 71 25.65 12.36 -18.35
C PRO A 71 26.16 11.38 -17.28
N HIS A 72 26.62 11.89 -16.13
CA HIS A 72 27.19 11.08 -15.05
C HIS A 72 26.24 10.89 -13.85
N GLU A 73 25.05 11.52 -13.88
CA GLU A 73 24.06 11.33 -12.83
C GLU A 73 23.30 10.02 -13.11
N LYS A 74 23.49 9.03 -12.23
CA LYS A 74 22.73 7.79 -12.32
C LYS A 74 21.27 8.09 -11.95
N PRO A 75 20.29 7.62 -12.74
CA PRO A 75 18.91 7.67 -12.30
C PRO A 75 18.80 6.88 -10.98
N LEU A 76 18.03 7.43 -10.04
CA LEU A 76 17.73 6.73 -8.79
C LEU A 76 17.14 5.36 -9.14
N GLY A 77 17.62 4.32 -8.44
CA GLY A 77 17.18 2.96 -8.72
C GLY A 77 15.69 2.79 -8.37
N TRP A 78 15.01 1.85 -9.04
CA TRP A 78 13.62 1.51 -8.70
C TRP A 78 13.41 1.25 -7.20
N LEU A 79 14.41 0.68 -6.52
CA LEU A 79 14.36 0.45 -5.08
C LEU A 79 14.36 1.73 -4.25
N GLU A 80 15.16 2.73 -4.62
CA GLU A 80 15.32 3.98 -3.86
C GLU A 80 14.03 4.82 -3.89
N GLU A 81 13.34 4.83 -5.03
CA GLU A 81 12.06 5.52 -5.17
C GLU A 81 10.91 4.82 -4.43
N ASN A 82 10.96 3.49 -4.29
CA ASN A 82 9.84 2.70 -3.75
C ASN A 82 10.03 2.26 -2.29
N VAL A 83 11.17 2.54 -1.66
CA VAL A 83 11.45 2.09 -0.29
C VAL A 83 10.45 2.66 0.72
N GLU A 84 10.02 3.92 0.55
CA GLU A 84 9.02 4.56 1.41
C GLU A 84 7.67 3.85 1.30
N VAL A 85 7.22 3.58 0.08
CA VAL A 85 5.94 2.90 -0.19
C VAL A 85 5.96 1.48 0.38
N MET A 86 7.07 0.76 0.23
CA MET A 86 7.24 -0.59 0.78
C MET A 86 7.19 -0.57 2.31
N PHE A 87 7.83 0.40 2.96
CA PHE A 87 7.78 0.54 4.42
C PHE A 87 6.35 0.79 4.91
N VAL A 88 5.63 1.73 4.29
CA VAL A 88 4.22 2.02 4.63
C VAL A 88 3.35 0.77 4.47
N ALA A 89 3.51 0.01 3.38
CA ALA A 89 2.76 -1.21 3.15
C ALA A 89 2.99 -2.26 4.24
N ILE A 90 4.24 -2.45 4.69
CA ILE A 90 4.60 -3.39 5.77
C ILE A 90 3.93 -2.98 7.08
N VAL A 91 3.98 -1.69 7.45
CA VAL A 91 3.36 -1.19 8.70
C VAL A 91 1.86 -1.44 8.71
N ILE A 92 1.18 -1.14 7.60
CA ILE A 92 -0.26 -1.39 7.46
C ILE A 92 -0.57 -2.88 7.57
N ALA A 93 0.21 -3.74 6.90
CA ALA A 93 0.03 -5.18 6.95
C ALA A 93 0.21 -5.75 8.37
N LEU A 94 1.22 -5.29 9.10
CA LEU A 94 1.46 -5.67 10.50
C LEU A 94 0.34 -5.17 11.42
N GLY A 95 -0.13 -3.94 11.24
CA GLY A 95 -1.26 -3.38 11.99
C GLY A 95 -2.53 -4.18 11.77
N LEU A 96 -2.89 -4.45 10.52
CA LEU A 96 -4.06 -5.27 10.20
C LEU A 96 -3.94 -6.68 10.81
N ARG A 97 -2.75 -7.28 10.75
CA ARG A 97 -2.51 -8.59 11.36
C ARG A 97 -2.70 -8.56 12.88
N ALA A 98 -2.12 -7.56 13.55
CA ALA A 98 -2.16 -7.46 15.00
C ALA A 98 -3.56 -7.16 15.55
N TYR A 99 -4.33 -6.30 14.87
CA TYR A 99 -5.61 -5.82 15.39
C TYR A 99 -6.83 -6.58 14.87
N TYR A 100 -6.80 -7.09 13.64
CA TYR A 100 -7.96 -7.76 13.03
C TYR A 100 -7.80 -9.28 12.88
N LEU A 101 -6.59 -9.74 12.55
CA LEU A 101 -6.38 -11.15 12.19
C LEU A 101 -5.92 -12.03 13.37
N GLN A 102 -5.41 -11.44 14.45
CA GLN A 102 -5.02 -12.17 15.66
C GLN A 102 -6.00 -11.91 16.82
N PRO A 103 -7.21 -12.52 16.80
CA PRO A 103 -8.05 -12.52 17.99
C PRO A 103 -7.38 -13.38 19.07
N PHE A 104 -7.02 -12.76 20.20
CA PHE A 104 -6.59 -13.48 21.38
C PHE A 104 -7.76 -14.30 21.93
N ARG A 105 -7.89 -15.56 21.49
CA ARG A 105 -8.78 -16.53 22.15
C ARG A 105 -8.13 -16.89 23.48
N ILE A 106 -8.74 -16.48 24.58
CA ILE A 106 -8.33 -16.85 25.93
C ILE A 106 -8.59 -18.35 26.08
N PRO A 107 -7.55 -19.21 26.19
CA PRO A 107 -7.73 -20.65 26.12
C PRO A 107 -8.20 -21.26 27.45
N THR A 108 -8.06 -20.56 28.58
CA THR A 108 -8.32 -21.09 29.92
C THR A 108 -9.39 -20.27 30.66
N GLY A 109 -10.19 -20.96 31.48
CA GLY A 109 -11.21 -20.36 32.35
C GLY A 109 -10.71 -20.04 33.76
N SER A 110 -9.43 -19.73 33.96
CA SER A 110 -8.86 -19.56 35.31
C SER A 110 -9.41 -18.35 36.08
N MET A 111 -10.11 -17.44 35.40
CA MET A 111 -10.74 -16.25 35.98
C MET A 111 -12.28 -16.39 36.05
N GLN A 112 -12.82 -17.60 36.10
CA GLN A 112 -14.24 -17.81 36.37
C GLN A 112 -14.64 -17.19 37.73
N PRO A 113 -15.80 -16.49 37.84
CA PRO A 113 -16.88 -16.35 36.85
C PRO A 113 -16.75 -15.15 35.90
N THR A 114 -15.64 -14.40 35.93
CA THR A 114 -15.48 -13.12 35.20
C THR A 114 -15.08 -13.31 33.74
N LEU A 115 -14.21 -14.28 33.44
CA LEU A 115 -13.82 -14.63 32.06
C LEU A 115 -13.95 -16.15 31.86
N ASN A 116 -15.03 -16.52 31.20
CA ASN A 116 -15.32 -17.90 30.82
C ASN A 116 -14.55 -18.20 29.52
N GLY A 117 -13.46 -18.96 29.60
CA GLY A 117 -12.66 -19.40 28.45
C GLY A 117 -13.45 -20.35 27.52
N ILE A 118 -12.75 -21.28 26.87
CA ILE A 118 -13.41 -22.28 26.00
C ILE A 118 -14.15 -23.31 26.88
N ILE A 119 -15.49 -23.34 26.79
CA ILE A 119 -16.35 -24.31 27.50
C ILE A 119 -16.83 -25.39 26.52
N GLY A 120 -16.69 -26.66 26.90
CA GLY A 120 -17.23 -27.80 26.16
C GLY A 120 -18.56 -28.25 26.74
N THR A 121 -19.62 -28.27 25.93
CA THR A 121 -20.92 -28.86 26.29
C THR A 121 -21.11 -30.18 25.55
N PRO A 122 -21.51 -31.28 26.23
CA PRO A 122 -21.85 -32.51 25.56
C PRO A 122 -23.08 -32.30 24.67
N LEU A 123 -23.06 -32.89 23.48
CA LEU A 123 -24.16 -32.86 22.53
C LEU A 123 -24.56 -34.31 22.21
N PRO A 124 -25.86 -34.66 22.23
CA PRO A 124 -26.35 -35.94 21.75
C PRO A 124 -25.96 -36.18 20.29
N GLU A 125 -25.76 -37.45 19.90
CA GLU A 125 -25.38 -37.79 18.52
C GLU A 125 -26.46 -37.39 17.50
N GLU A 126 -27.73 -37.41 17.91
CA GLU A 126 -28.90 -37.03 17.11
C GLU A 126 -28.91 -35.54 16.72
N GLU A 127 -28.30 -34.67 17.53
CA GLU A 127 -28.25 -33.22 17.31
C GLU A 127 -26.97 -32.78 16.59
N TRP A 128 -26.17 -33.71 16.07
CA TRP A 128 -24.88 -33.39 15.46
C TRP A 128 -25.04 -32.54 14.18
N PRO A 129 -24.49 -31.32 14.14
CA PRO A 129 -24.71 -30.40 13.02
C PRO A 129 -24.00 -30.86 11.75
N SER A 130 -24.65 -30.61 10.61
CA SER A 130 -24.07 -30.85 9.28
C SER A 130 -22.81 -30.01 9.04
N PHE A 131 -21.94 -30.44 8.12
CA PHE A 131 -20.69 -29.72 7.84
C PHE A 131 -20.89 -28.22 7.47
N PRO A 132 -21.86 -27.84 6.61
CA PRO A 132 -22.12 -26.43 6.31
C PRO A 132 -22.55 -25.64 7.56
N GLN A 133 -23.39 -26.22 8.40
CA GLN A 133 -23.85 -25.60 9.64
C GLN A 133 -22.69 -25.37 10.62
N ARG A 134 -21.78 -26.35 10.76
CA ARG A 134 -20.54 -26.22 11.54
C ARG A 134 -19.66 -25.07 11.04
N MET A 135 -19.55 -24.89 9.73
CA MET A 135 -18.79 -23.80 9.14
C MET A 135 -19.40 -22.43 9.43
N ILE A 136 -20.73 -22.30 9.26
CA ILE A 136 -21.45 -21.05 9.57
C ILE A 136 -21.32 -20.71 11.05
N GLU A 137 -21.49 -21.67 11.94
CA GLU A 137 -21.39 -21.45 13.39
C GLU A 137 -19.94 -21.19 13.85
N LYS A 138 -18.95 -21.73 13.16
CA LYS A 138 -17.54 -21.41 13.40
C LYS A 138 -17.21 -19.96 13.03
N VAL A 139 -17.75 -19.46 11.93
CA VAL A 139 -17.52 -18.08 11.47
C VAL A 139 -18.32 -17.07 12.30
N THR A 140 -19.60 -17.35 12.57
CA THR A 140 -20.51 -16.40 13.23
C THR A 140 -20.43 -16.43 14.75
N ARG A 141 -20.31 -17.62 15.34
CA ARG A 141 -20.34 -17.82 16.81
C ARG A 141 -19.00 -18.30 17.38
N GLY A 142 -17.99 -18.53 16.53
CA GLY A 142 -16.70 -19.08 16.95
C GLY A 142 -16.77 -20.51 17.48
N ARG A 143 -17.89 -21.23 17.28
CA ARG A 143 -18.10 -22.57 17.83
C ARG A 143 -17.26 -23.63 17.11
N SER A 144 -16.80 -24.61 17.88
CA SER A 144 -16.00 -25.74 17.43
C SER A 144 -16.66 -27.02 17.91
N TYR A 145 -16.85 -27.98 17.00
CA TYR A 145 -17.42 -29.29 17.31
C TYR A 145 -16.36 -30.36 17.15
N VAL A 146 -16.18 -31.20 18.17
CA VAL A 146 -15.22 -32.31 18.20
C VAL A 146 -15.98 -33.58 18.56
N LYS A 147 -15.86 -34.63 17.73
CA LYS A 147 -16.40 -35.97 18.03
C LYS A 147 -15.22 -36.80 18.52
N ILE A 148 -15.26 -37.19 19.78
CA ILE A 148 -14.28 -38.11 20.38
C ILE A 148 -15.05 -39.37 20.74
N VAL A 149 -14.66 -40.49 20.13
CA VAL A 149 -15.15 -41.82 20.52
C VAL A 149 -14.14 -42.36 21.51
N ASN A 150 -14.56 -42.61 22.74
CA ASN A 150 -13.70 -43.19 23.76
C ASN A 150 -13.71 -44.72 23.65
N ASP A 151 -12.55 -45.34 23.91
CA ASP A 151 -12.42 -46.79 23.94
C ASP A 151 -13.04 -47.42 25.20
N GLU A 152 -13.24 -46.62 26.26
CA GLU A 152 -13.81 -47.02 27.55
C GLU A 152 -14.84 -45.99 28.04
N ASP A 153 -15.73 -46.41 28.95
CA ASP A 153 -16.71 -45.54 29.61
C ASP A 153 -16.00 -44.47 30.45
N ARG A 154 -15.94 -43.25 29.92
CA ARG A 154 -15.40 -42.06 30.60
C ARG A 154 -16.51 -41.04 30.80
N ARG A 155 -16.49 -40.37 31.95
CA ARG A 155 -17.41 -39.28 32.28
C ARG A 155 -16.71 -37.94 32.08
N ILE A 156 -17.44 -36.95 31.57
CA ILE A 156 -16.96 -35.57 31.52
C ILE A 156 -16.97 -35.04 32.96
N ALA A 157 -15.80 -34.75 33.50
CA ALA A 157 -15.67 -34.17 34.83
C ALA A 157 -16.02 -32.68 34.78
N PHE A 158 -17.26 -32.32 35.11
CA PHE A 158 -17.61 -30.94 35.43
C PHE A 158 -17.09 -30.67 36.85
N THR A 159 -15.86 -30.20 36.98
CA THR A 159 -15.39 -29.70 38.28
C THR A 159 -16.07 -28.35 38.52
N PRO A 160 -16.62 -28.06 39.72
CA PRO A 160 -17.20 -26.75 40.03
C PRO A 160 -16.20 -25.57 39.97
N GLN A 161 -14.94 -25.83 39.58
CA GLN A 161 -13.83 -24.90 39.58
C GLN A 161 -13.23 -24.66 38.17
N GLY A 162 -13.92 -25.12 37.11
CA GLY A 162 -13.70 -24.65 35.74
C GLY A 162 -13.20 -25.69 34.75
#